data_AF-A0A3M2HEB3-F1
#
_entry.id   AF-A0A3M2HEB3-F1
#
_cell.length_a   1.000
_cell.length_b   1.000
_cell.length_c   1.000
_cell.angle_alpha   90.00
_cell.angle_beta   90.00
_cell.angle_gamma   90.00
#
_symmetry.space_group_name_H-M   'P 1'
#
loop_
_entity.id
_entity.type
_entity.pdbx_description
1 polymer ?
#
loop_
_entity_poly.entity_id
_entity_poly.type
_entity_poly.pdbx_seq_one_letter_code
_entity_poly.pdbx_strand_id
1 'polypeptide(L)'
;MVYDRQTTLVHGGKKMGLVVERKPGESIHIQFDQRMSAEELDDLLRTGITIRVVDIGHQVRPKAKLHIEAGQGARIWRSELLERATHPHQNAAEPEPAR
;
A
#
# COMPACT_ATOMS: atom_id res chain seq x y z
N MET A 1 6.85 -11.18 11.49
CA MET A 1 5.89 -10.52 10.58
C MET A 1 5.15 -9.45 11.36
N VAL A 2 5.45 -8.18 11.12
CA VAL A 2 4.80 -7.06 11.82
C VAL A 2 3.66 -6.56 10.92
N TYR A 3 2.43 -6.94 11.25
CA TYR A 3 1.25 -6.35 10.62
C TYR A 3 0.96 -5.03 11.30
N ASP A 4 1.10 -3.92 10.57
CA ASP A 4 0.70 -2.61 11.05
C ASP A 4 -0.83 -2.57 11.24
N ARG A 5 -1.27 -2.07 12.40
CA ARG A 5 -2.66 -2.07 12.89
C ARG A 5 -3.63 -1.20 12.05
N GLN A 6 -3.19 -0.63 10.93
CA GLN A 6 -3.99 0.26 10.09
C GLN A 6 -4.36 -0.33 8.72
N THR A 7 -4.02 -1.59 8.46
CA THR A 7 -4.35 -2.27 7.19
C THR A 7 -5.41 -3.33 7.47
N THR A 8 -6.68 -3.04 7.13
CA THR A 8 -7.71 -4.08 7.10
C THR A 8 -7.72 -4.70 5.71
N LEU A 9 -7.23 -5.94 5.61
CA LEU A 9 -7.38 -6.78 4.42
C LEU A 9 -8.79 -7.37 4.41
N VAL A 10 -9.67 -6.81 3.59
CA VAL A 10 -11.03 -7.35 3.43
C VAL A 10 -10.96 -8.45 2.36
N HIS A 11 -11.14 -9.71 2.77
CA HIS A 11 -11.17 -10.86 1.87
C HIS A 11 -12.60 -11.15 1.41
N GLY A 12 -12.93 -10.75 0.19
CA GLY A 12 -14.15 -11.14 -0.51
C GLY A 12 -13.83 -11.88 -1.80
N GLY A 13 -13.65 -13.20 -1.72
CA GLY A 13 -13.74 -14.18 -2.82
C GLY A 13 -12.78 -14.10 -4.03
N LYS A 14 -12.49 -12.93 -4.59
CA LYS A 14 -11.62 -12.72 -5.77
C LYS A 14 -10.92 -11.35 -5.82
N LYS A 15 -11.28 -10.41 -4.93
CA LYS A 15 -10.70 -9.06 -4.88
C LYS A 15 -10.15 -8.79 -3.49
N MET A 16 -8.95 -8.20 -3.43
CA MET A 16 -8.37 -7.71 -2.19
C MET A 16 -8.73 -6.25 -2.02
N GLY A 17 -9.44 -5.94 -0.93
CA GLY A 17 -9.75 -4.57 -0.53
C GLY A 17 -8.78 -4.08 0.55
N LEU A 18 -8.16 -2.92 0.32
CA LEU A 18 -7.32 -2.22 1.29
C LEU A 18 -7.96 -0.89 1.64
N VAL A 19 -8.20 -0.65 2.93
CA VAL A 19 -8.57 0.67 3.45
C VAL A 19 -7.34 1.29 4.11
N VAL A 20 -6.99 2.52 3.72
CA VAL A 20 -5.81 3.23 4.21
C VAL A 20 -6.08 4.73 4.35
N GLU A 21 -5.57 5.35 5.41
CA GLU A 21 -5.64 6.80 5.63
C GLU A 21 -4.34 7.46 5.15
N ARG A 22 -4.43 8.52 4.35
CA ARG A 22 -3.30 9.28 3.78
C ARG A 22 -3.39 10.77 4.10
N LYS A 23 -2.24 11.39 4.37
CA LYS A 23 -2.03 12.85 4.48
C LYS A 23 -1.58 13.45 3.12
N PRO A 24 -1.66 14.78 2.95
CA PRO A 24 -1.04 15.44 1.82
C PRO A 24 0.44 15.07 1.70
N GLY A 25 0.87 14.63 0.50
CA GLY A 25 2.23 14.20 0.21
C GLY A 25 2.52 12.71 0.48
N GLU A 26 1.61 11.96 1.12
CA GLU A 26 1.76 10.51 1.26
C GLU A 26 1.24 9.78 0.01
N SER A 27 2.05 8.86 -0.50
CA SER A 27 1.76 8.13 -1.74
C SER A 27 1.41 6.66 -1.49
N ILE A 28 0.75 6.05 -2.47
CA ILE A 28 0.47 4.62 -2.54
C ILE A 28 1.06 4.08 -3.83
N HIS A 29 1.79 2.97 -3.75
CA HIS A 29 2.31 2.27 -4.91
C HIS A 29 1.45 1.05 -5.22
N ILE A 30 1.10 0.92 -6.49
CA ILE A 30 0.48 -0.28 -7.02
C ILE A 30 1.52 -0.97 -7.88
N GLN A 31 1.84 -2.22 -7.56
CA GLN A 31 2.83 -3.01 -8.27
C GLN A 31 2.17 -4.27 -8.81
N PHE A 32 2.34 -4.53 -10.10
CA PHE A 32 1.89 -5.76 -10.72
C PHE A 32 2.94 -6.86 -10.53
N ASP A 33 2.49 -8.08 -10.29
CA ASP A 33 3.41 -9.22 -10.23
C ASP A 33 4.04 -9.46 -11.61
N GLN A 34 5.37 -9.59 -11.66
CA GLN A 34 6.07 -9.94 -12.89
C GLN A 34 5.72 -11.34 -13.40
N ARG A 35 5.22 -12.21 -12.50
CA ARG A 35 4.75 -13.57 -12.81
C ARG A 35 3.23 -13.64 -12.96
N MET A 36 2.57 -12.50 -13.14
CA MET A 36 1.13 -12.45 -13.39
C MET A 36 0.78 -13.35 -14.58
N SER A 37 -0.21 -14.21 -14.39
CA SER A 37 -0.74 -15.06 -15.44
C SER A 37 -1.54 -14.27 -16.47
N ALA A 38 -1.74 -14.84 -17.66
CA ALA A 38 -2.55 -14.20 -18.70
C ALA A 38 -4.01 -13.99 -18.26
N GLU A 39 -4.56 -14.91 -17.46
CA GLU A 39 -5.90 -14.79 -16.89
C GLU A 39 -6.00 -13.62 -15.91
N GLU A 40 -5.02 -13.47 -15.00
CA GLU A 40 -4.97 -12.34 -14.06
C GLU A 40 -4.77 -10.99 -14.78
N LEU A 41 -4.01 -10.98 -15.88
CA LEU A 41 -3.85 -9.79 -16.71
C LEU A 41 -5.14 -9.42 -17.44
N ASP A 42 -5.83 -10.38 -18.04
CA ASP A 42 -7.13 -10.15 -18.68
C ASP A 42 -8.16 -9.65 -17.67
N ASP A 43 -8.21 -10.26 -16.49
CA ASP A 43 -9.05 -9.82 -15.37
C ASP A 43 -8.73 -8.39 -14.93
N LEU A 44 -7.45 -8.02 -14.86
CA LEU A 44 -7.01 -6.66 -14.56
C LEU A 44 -7.43 -5.67 -15.64
N LEU A 45 -7.26 -6.01 -16.92
CA LEU A 45 -7.65 -5.15 -18.04
C LEU A 45 -9.18 -4.95 -18.09
N ARG A 46 -9.94 -5.98 -17.76
CA ARG A 46 -11.40 -5.96 -17.77
C ARG A 46 -12.00 -5.23 -16.57
N THR A 47 -11.42 -5.40 -15.38
CA THR A 47 -12.02 -4.90 -14.13
C THR A 47 -11.33 -3.66 -13.56
N GLY A 48 -10.09 -3.39 -13.98
CA GLY A 48 -9.27 -2.28 -13.52
C GLY A 48 -8.94 -2.33 -12.03
N ILE A 49 -8.45 -1.20 -11.53
CA ILE A 49 -8.24 -0.96 -10.10
C ILE A 49 -9.19 0.15 -9.69
N THR A 50 -9.96 -0.10 -8.63
CA THR A 50 -10.90 0.88 -8.11
C THR A 50 -10.28 1.57 -6.90
N ILE A 51 -10.17 2.90 -6.96
CA ILE A 51 -9.73 3.74 -5.85
C ILE A 51 -10.89 4.67 -5.49
N ARG A 52 -11.32 4.64 -4.24
CA ARG A 52 -12.42 5.47 -3.74
C ARG A 52 -11.98 6.26 -2.52
N VAL A 53 -12.38 7.52 -2.46
CA VAL A 53 -12.33 8.30 -1.22
C VAL A 53 -13.55 7.92 -0.39
N VAL A 54 -13.31 7.32 0.77
CA VAL A 54 -14.35 6.94 1.73
C VAL A 54 -14.72 8.11 2.62
N ASP A 55 -13.71 8.89 3.03
CA ASP A 55 -13.88 10.01 3.94
C ASP A 55 -12.73 11.02 3.77
N ILE A 56 -13.00 12.29 4.07
CA ILE A 56 -11.99 13.35 4.13
C ILE A 56 -12.15 14.08 5.46
N GLY A 57 -11.21 13.88 6.37
CA GLY A 57 -11.23 14.54 7.67
C GLY A 57 -11.08 16.06 7.55
N HIS A 58 -11.91 16.83 8.26
CA HIS A 58 -11.96 18.30 8.20
C HIS A 58 -11.00 19.02 9.17
N GLN A 59 -9.83 18.43 9.46
CA GLN A 59 -8.84 19.02 10.37
C GLN A 59 -7.89 19.99 9.66
N VAL A 60 -7.12 20.79 10.42
CA VAL A 60 -6.08 21.72 9.92
C VAL A 60 -5.11 21.03 8.95
N ARG A 61 -4.89 19.71 9.12
CA ARG A 61 -4.25 18.86 8.12
C ARG A 61 -5.24 17.75 7.73
N PRO A 62 -5.98 17.90 6.62
CA PRO A 62 -7.00 16.93 6.24
C PRO A 62 -6.34 15.60 5.91
N LYS A 63 -7.01 14.51 6.26
CA LYS A 63 -6.59 13.16 5.90
C LYS A 63 -7.67 12.51 5.07
N ALA A 64 -7.28 11.85 3.98
CA ALA A 64 -8.20 11.11 3.13
C ALA A 64 -8.17 9.63 3.51
N LYS A 65 -9.32 9.05 3.80
CA LYS A 65 -9.48 7.61 3.92
C LYS A 65 -9.79 7.05 2.53
N LEU A 66 -8.91 6.21 2.03
CA LEU A 66 -9.00 5.60 0.71
C LEU A 66 -9.38 4.13 0.85
N HIS A 67 -10.27 3.65 -0.01
CA HIS A 67 -10.53 2.23 -0.24
C HIS A 67 -10.02 1.87 -1.63
N ILE A 68 -9.15 0.88 -1.70
CA ILE A 68 -8.49 0.42 -2.92
C ILE A 68 -8.82 -1.04 -3.12
N GLU A 69 -9.40 -1.37 -4.27
CA GLU A 69 -9.76 -2.72 -4.65
C GLU A 69 -8.97 -3.10 -5.90
N ALA A 70 -8.24 -4.21 -5.82
CA ALA A 70 -7.47 -4.74 -6.95
C ALA A 70 -7.61 -6.26 -7.07
N GLY A 71 -7.36 -6.77 -8.28
CA GLY A 71 -7.27 -8.21 -8.56
C GLY A 71 -5.99 -8.83 -7.97
N GLN A 72 -5.92 -10.16 -7.95
CA GLN A 72 -4.86 -10.91 -7.27
C GLN A 72 -3.44 -10.66 -7.83
N GLY A 73 -3.33 -10.31 -9.11
CA GLY A 73 -2.04 -9.96 -9.74
C GLY A 73 -1.47 -8.58 -9.35
N ALA A 74 -2.18 -7.79 -8.54
CA ALA A 74 -1.75 -6.46 -8.10
C ALA A 74 -1.50 -6.42 -6.60
N ARG A 75 -0.34 -5.89 -6.20
CA ARG A 75 0.03 -5.60 -4.80
C ARG A 75 -0.08 -4.10 -4.54
N ILE A 76 -0.65 -3.74 -3.40
CA ILE A 76 -0.82 -2.35 -2.98
C ILE A 76 0.09 -2.09 -1.78
N TRP A 77 0.98 -1.11 -1.91
CA TRP A 77 1.97 -0.75 -0.92
C TRP A 77 1.78 0.69 -0.48
N ARG A 78 1.99 0.93 0.82
CA ARG A 78 2.25 2.29 1.29
C ARG A 78 3.70 2.65 1.01
N SER A 79 3.97 3.85 0.53
CA SER A 79 5.32 4.25 0.07
C SER A 79 6.36 4.12 1.18
N GLU A 80 5.99 4.48 2.42
CA GLU A 80 6.86 4.38 3.60
C GLU A 80 7.26 2.94 3.95
N LEU A 81 6.50 1.94 3.49
CA LEU A 81 6.84 0.53 3.67
C LEU A 81 7.77 0.03 2.56
N LEU A 82 7.58 0.53 1.34
CA LEU A 82 8.41 0.19 0.20
C LEU A 82 9.83 0.74 0.35
N GLU A 83 9.97 1.98 0.83
CA GLU A 83 11.26 2.60 1.11
C GLU A 83 12.08 1.78 2.12
N ARG A 84 11.43 1.32 3.21
CA ARG A 84 12.07 0.47 4.24
C ARG A 84 12.49 -0.90 3.72
N ALA A 85 11.68 -1.50 2.84
CA ALA A 85 12.00 -2.80 2.24
C ALA A 85 13.16 -2.69 1.23
N THR A 86 13.34 -1.53 0.61
CA THR A 86 14.35 -1.32 -0.44
C THR A 86 15.66 -0.74 0.11
N HIS A 87 15.64 -0.09 1.29
CA HIS A 87 16.82 0.47 1.96
C HIS A 87 16.95 -0.01 3.42
N PRO A 88 17.28 -1.29 3.65
CA PRO A 88 17.34 -1.85 5.00
C PRO A 88 18.50 -1.34 5.89
N HIS A 89 19.48 -0.60 5.36
CA HIS A 89 20.77 -0.34 6.02
C HIS A 89 21.13 1.13 6.33
N GLN A 90 20.16 2.06 6.48
CA GLN A 90 20.51 3.46 6.84
C GLN A 90 20.32 3.85 8.32
N ASN A 91 19.91 2.94 9.21
CA ASN A 91 19.68 3.27 10.63
C ASN A 91 20.62 2.56 11.62
N ALA A 92 21.70 1.92 11.17
CA ALA A 92 22.76 1.45 12.06
C ALA A 92 23.81 2.57 12.21
N ALA A 93 23.49 3.58 13.01
CA ALA A 93 24.53 4.47 13.53
C ALA A 93 25.44 3.62 14.43
N GLU A 94 26.66 3.36 13.96
CA GLU A 94 27.77 2.86 14.79
C GLU A 94 27.91 3.76 16.02
N PRO A 95 27.95 3.21 17.26
CA PRO A 95 28.38 4.00 18.39
C PRO A 95 29.88 4.31 18.22
N GLU A 96 30.19 5.60 18.15
CA GLU A 96 31.54 6.15 18.19
C GLU A 96 32.36 5.46 19.31
N PRO A 97 33.58 4.94 19.04
CA PRO A 97 34.41 4.41 20.10
C PRO A 97 34.90 5.58 20.96
N ALA A 98 34.48 5.60 22.23
CA ALA A 98 35.02 6.51 23.23
C ALA A 98 36.55 6.37 23.29
N ARG A 99 37.25 7.49 23.09
CA ARG A 99 38.69 7.63 23.35
C ARG A 99 38.94 8.00 24.81
#